data_AF-A0A849ELQ3-F1
#
_entry.id   AF-A0A849ELQ3-F1
#
_cell.length_a   1.000
_cell.length_b   1.000
_cell.length_c   1.000
_cell.angle_alpha   90.00
_cell.angle_beta   90.00
_cell.angle_gamma   90.00
#
_symmetry.space_group_name_H-M   'P 1'
#
loop_
_entity.id
_entity.type
_entity.pdbx_description
1 polymer ?
#
loop_
_entity_poly.entity_id
_entity_poly.type
_entity_poly.pdbx_seq_one_letter_code
_entity_poly.pdbx_strand_id
1 'polypeptide(L)'
;TTLPLDIGTIAPEELAGVYAFGPNFNVYVEIIDGSIQARANEGGYSELIPLEDGRYFSRTLYSYITFVSNEEMNIEKMQWTNNDGNTFDGIKTNPSKN
;
A
#
# COMPACT_ATOMS: atom_id res chain seq x y z
N THR A 1 17.85 10.26 -0.22
CA THR A 1 17.84 9.59 1.11
C THR A 1 16.42 9.29 1.48
N THR A 2 16.03 8.03 1.64
CA THR A 2 14.64 7.66 1.97
C THR A 2 14.37 7.95 3.44
N LEU A 3 13.41 8.82 3.74
CA LEU A 3 12.98 9.14 5.10
C LEU A 3 11.75 8.28 5.46
N PRO A 4 11.64 7.78 6.71
CA PRO A 4 10.41 7.15 7.18
C PRO A 4 9.29 8.19 7.22
N LEU A 5 8.14 7.87 6.62
CA LEU A 5 6.97 8.74 6.53
C LEU A 5 6.25 8.82 7.88
N ASP A 6 6.01 10.04 8.38
CA ASP A 6 5.07 10.26 9.45
C ASP A 6 3.64 10.10 8.89
N ILE A 7 2.81 9.33 9.60
CA ILE A 7 1.48 8.87 9.19
C ILE A 7 0.50 10.03 9.01
N GLY A 8 0.84 11.21 9.56
CA GLY A 8 0.07 12.45 9.41
C GLY A 8 0.41 13.28 8.16
N THR A 9 1.39 12.89 7.34
CA THR A 9 1.90 13.75 6.25
C THR A 9 1.33 13.43 4.86
N ILE A 10 0.79 12.23 4.65
CA ILE A 10 0.26 11.77 3.35
C ILE A 10 -1.23 11.51 3.50
N ALA A 11 -2.02 12.15 2.63
CA ALA A 11 -3.47 11.97 2.64
C ALA A 11 -3.81 10.54 2.21
N PRO A 12 -4.78 9.85 2.85
CA PRO A 12 -5.16 8.48 2.49
C PRO A 12 -5.42 8.29 0.98
N GLU A 13 -5.95 9.32 0.32
CA GLU A 13 -6.21 9.35 -1.11
C GLU A 13 -4.94 9.21 -1.97
N GLU A 14 -3.79 9.65 -1.48
CA GLU A 14 -2.49 9.50 -2.15
C GLU A 14 -1.95 8.06 -2.05
N LEU A 15 -2.47 7.25 -1.12
CA LEU A 15 -2.17 5.82 -1.01
C LEU A 15 -3.01 5.00 -1.99
N ALA A 16 -4.14 5.52 -2.45
CA ALA A 16 -4.99 4.82 -3.41
C ALA A 16 -4.28 4.65 -4.76
N GLY A 17 -4.47 3.49 -5.39
CA GLY A 17 -3.86 3.16 -6.67
C GLY A 17 -3.66 1.65 -6.87
N VAL A 18 -2.98 1.32 -7.96
CA VAL A 18 -2.64 -0.07 -8.30
C VAL A 18 -1.14 -0.28 -8.10
N TYR A 19 -0.78 -1.31 -7.35
CA TYR A 19 0.59 -1.67 -7.03
C TYR A 19 0.93 -3.02 -7.68
N ALA A 20 1.88 -3.01 -8.61
CA ALA A 20 2.29 -4.19 -9.35
C ALA A 20 3.50 -4.86 -8.67
N PHE A 21 3.28 -6.06 -8.14
CA PHE A 21 4.29 -6.89 -7.45
C PHE A 21 4.91 -7.96 -8.38
N GLY A 22 4.48 -7.98 -9.64
CA GLY A 22 4.95 -8.88 -10.68
C GLY A 22 4.02 -8.84 -11.91
N PRO A 23 4.35 -9.58 -12.98
CA PRO A 23 3.62 -9.49 -14.26
C PRO A 23 2.13 -9.86 -14.18
N ASN A 24 1.73 -10.67 -13.18
CA ASN A 24 0.35 -11.15 -13.02
C ASN A 24 -0.17 -10.96 -11.58
N PHE A 25 0.44 -10.07 -10.81
CA PHE A 25 0.06 -9.86 -9.41
C PHE A 25 -0.01 -8.37 -9.11
N ASN A 26 -1.25 -7.88 -9.01
CA ASN A 26 -1.58 -6.49 -8.71
C ASN A 26 -2.33 -6.42 -7.39
N VAL A 27 -2.04 -5.38 -6.62
CA VAL A 27 -2.80 -5.00 -5.43
C VAL A 27 -3.48 -3.68 -5.70
N TYR A 28 -4.80 -3.66 -5.54
CA TYR A 28 -5.63 -2.46 -5.70
C TYR A 28 -5.89 -1.90 -4.31
N VAL A 29 -5.48 -0.65 -4.09
CA VAL A 29 -5.72 0.10 -2.85
C VAL A 29 -6.74 1.18 -3.14
N GLU A 30 -7.83 1.20 -2.37
CA GLU A 30 -8.98 2.08 -2.57
C GLU A 30 -9.45 2.64 -1.22
N ILE A 31 -10.11 3.80 -1.25
CA ILE A 31 -10.80 4.35 -0.08
C ILE A 31 -12.27 3.99 -0.19
N ILE A 32 -12.75 3.17 0.75
CA ILE A 32 -14.14 2.70 0.80
C ILE A 32 -14.68 3.07 2.18
N ASP A 33 -15.74 3.88 2.20
CA ASP A 33 -16.40 4.36 3.42
C ASP A 33 -15.42 5.00 4.44
N GLY A 34 -14.36 5.65 3.96
CA GLY A 34 -13.33 6.31 4.77
C GLY A 34 -12.22 5.38 5.27
N SER A 35 -12.30 4.07 5.03
CA SER A 35 -11.24 3.10 5.32
C SER A 35 -10.38 2.83 4.08
N ILE A 36 -9.07 2.65 4.30
CA ILE A 36 -8.16 2.17 3.26
C ILE A 36 -8.35 0.65 3.12
N GLN A 37 -8.69 0.21 1.92
CA GLN A 37 -8.95 -1.18 1.60
C GLN A 37 -7.97 -1.65 0.53
N ALA A 38 -7.43 -2.86 0.68
CA ALA A 38 -6.55 -3.48 -0.32
C ALA A 38 -7.12 -4.82 -0.77
N ARG A 39 -7.10 -5.07 -2.09
CA ARG A 39 -7.40 -6.39 -2.66
C ARG A 39 -6.28 -6.84 -3.60
N ALA A 40 -5.92 -8.12 -3.53
CA ALA A 40 -4.99 -8.73 -4.47
C ALA A 40 -5.77 -9.33 -5.66
N ASN A 41 -5.47 -8.91 -6.88
CA ASN A 41 -6.20 -9.31 -8.10
C ASN A 41 -7.73 -9.25 -7.90
N GLU A 42 -8.45 -10.32 -8.19
CA GLU A 42 -9.92 -10.45 -8.01
C GLU A 42 -10.32 -10.93 -6.60
N GLY A 43 -9.39 -10.87 -5.64
CA GLY A 43 -9.64 -11.24 -4.25
C GLY A 43 -10.57 -10.27 -3.51
N GLY A 44 -10.94 -10.66 -2.29
CA GLY A 44 -11.70 -9.80 -1.39
C GLY A 44 -10.88 -8.63 -0.86
N TYR A 45 -11.56 -7.54 -0.51
CA TYR A 45 -10.93 -6.42 0.17
C TYR A 45 -10.55 -6.78 1.60
N SER A 46 -9.40 -6.27 2.02
CA SER A 46 -8.95 -6.25 3.40
C SER A 46 -8.72 -4.82 3.83
N GLU A 47 -9.27 -4.48 4.99
CA GLU A 47 -8.99 -3.20 5.62
C GLU A 47 -7.51 -3.12 6.03
N LEU A 48 -6.90 -1.98 5.75
CA LEU A 48 -5.55 -1.63 6.15
C LEU A 48 -5.61 -0.71 7.36
N ILE A 49 -5.20 -1.25 8.51
CA ILE A 49 -5.27 -0.54 9.79
C ILE A 49 -3.95 0.20 10.02
N PRO A 50 -3.94 1.53 10.16
CA PRO A 50 -2.71 2.24 10.48
C PRO A 50 -2.18 1.85 11.86
N LEU A 51 -0.87 1.66 11.95
CA LEU A 51 -0.13 1.41 13.18
C LEU A 51 0.70 2.64 13.55
N GLU A 52 1.05 2.83 14.82
CA GLU A 52 1.79 4.02 15.29
C GLU A 52 3.18 4.20 14.68
N ASP A 53 3.73 3.18 14.03
CA ASP A 53 5.08 3.18 13.43
C ASP A 53 5.10 3.47 11.92
N GLY A 54 3.98 3.93 11.36
CA GLY A 54 3.86 4.27 9.93
C GLY A 54 3.55 3.09 9.02
N ARG A 55 3.44 1.87 9.57
CA ARG A 55 2.98 0.70 8.84
C ARG A 55 1.47 0.58 8.90
N TYR A 56 0.93 -0.22 8.00
CA TYR A 56 -0.45 -0.66 7.98
C TYR A 56 -0.52 -2.16 8.23
N PHE A 57 -1.52 -2.61 8.98
CA PHE A 57 -1.79 -4.01 9.21
C PHE A 57 -3.01 -4.46 8.39
N SER A 58 -2.84 -5.51 7.59
CA SER A 58 -3.92 -6.18 6.88
C SER A 58 -4.46 -7.33 7.73
N ARG A 59 -5.71 -7.21 8.20
CA ARG A 59 -6.36 -8.25 9.04
C ARG A 59 -6.58 -9.56 8.31
N THR A 60 -6.97 -9.52 7.04
CA THR A 60 -7.29 -10.74 6.28
C THR A 60 -6.03 -11.50 5.90
N LEU A 61 -4.94 -10.78 5.64
CA LEU A 61 -3.71 -11.35 5.10
C LEU A 61 -2.64 -11.57 6.19
N TYR A 62 -2.90 -11.14 7.42
CA TYR A 62 -1.98 -11.17 8.54
C TYR A 62 -0.58 -10.67 8.16
N SER A 63 -0.56 -9.47 7.59
CA SER A 63 0.65 -8.90 6.99
C SER A 63 0.78 -7.42 7.26
N TYR A 64 2.00 -6.92 7.13
CA TYR A 64 2.33 -5.51 7.29
C TYR A 64 2.58 -4.86 5.93
N ILE A 65 2.16 -3.62 5.80
CA ILE A 65 2.28 -2.84 4.58
C ILE A 65 2.96 -1.51 4.92
N THR A 66 3.92 -1.11 4.11
CA THR A 66 4.57 0.20 4.18
C THR A 66 4.42 0.87 2.83
N PHE A 67 3.86 2.08 2.79
CA PHE A 67 3.89 2.90 1.59
C PHE A 67 5.17 3.74 1.60
N VAL A 68 5.88 3.78 0.47
CA VAL A 68 7.14 4.49 0.35
C VAL A 68 7.00 5.57 -0.71
N SER A 69 7.30 6.80 -0.31
CA SER A 69 7.33 7.95 -1.20
C SER A 69 8.73 8.22 -1.74
N ASN A 70 8.80 8.99 -2.82
CA ASN A 70 10.02 9.66 -3.23
C ASN A 70 10.28 10.95 -2.44
N GLU A 71 11.34 11.66 -2.83
CA GLU A 71 11.76 12.92 -2.23
C GLU A 71 10.74 14.07 -2.44
N GLU A 72 9.82 13.91 -3.39
CA GLU A 72 8.71 14.84 -3.66
C GLU A 72 7.41 14.46 -2.90
N MET A 73 7.48 13.49 -1.98
CA MET A 73 6.34 12.95 -1.21
C MET A 73 5.29 12.20 -2.05
N ASN A 74 5.59 11.88 -3.30
CA ASN A 74 4.72 11.03 -4.11
C ASN A 74 4.93 9.56 -3.76
N ILE A 75 3.85 8.80 -3.47
CA ILE A 75 3.94 7.35 -3.24
C ILE A 75 4.37 6.64 -4.52
N GLU A 76 5.52 5.96 -4.48
CA GLU A 76 6.07 5.22 -5.62
C GLU A 76 5.92 3.72 -5.48
N LYS A 77 5.89 3.22 -4.25
CA LYS A 77 5.79 1.77 -4.01
C LYS A 77 5.07 1.44 -2.71
N MET A 78 4.61 0.21 -2.68
CA MET A 78 4.04 -0.47 -1.52
C MET A 78 4.96 -1.64 -1.19
N GLN A 79 5.42 -1.71 0.05
CA GLN A 79 6.15 -2.87 0.56
C GLN A 79 5.18 -3.74 1.36
N TRP A 80 5.15 -5.03 1.07
CA TRP A 80 4.33 -6.00 1.78
C TRP A 80 5.23 -6.99 2.48
N THR A 81 5.19 -6.99 3.82
CA THR A 81 5.86 -7.98 4.67
C THR A 81 4.87 -9.03 5.15
N ASN A 82 5.06 -10.28 4.74
CA ASN A 82 4.21 -11.40 5.18
C ASN A 82 4.54 -11.85 6.61
N ASN A 83 3.79 -12.81 7.15
CA ASN A 83 3.97 -13.30 8.52
C ASN A 83 5.32 -14.03 8.74
N ASP A 84 5.98 -14.48 7.67
CA ASP A 84 7.31 -15.09 7.73
C ASP A 84 8.44 -14.04 7.75
N GLY A 85 8.10 -12.75 7.65
CA GLY A 85 9.05 -11.64 7.58
C GLY A 85 9.59 -11.36 6.18
N ASN A 86 9.13 -12.09 5.15
CA ASN A 86 9.52 -11.83 3.78
C ASN A 86 8.85 -10.56 3.27
N THR A 87 9.64 -9.67 2.66
CA THR A 87 9.18 -8.39 2.13
C THR A 87 9.22 -8.37 0.61
N PHE A 88 8.13 -7.92 0.00
CA PHE A 88 7.95 -7.79 -1.44
C PHE A 88 7.66 -6.34 -1.78
N ASP A 89 8.17 -5.87 -2.91
CA ASP A 89 7.95 -4.51 -3.39
C ASP A 89 6.95 -4.52 -4.56
N GLY A 90 5.89 -3.73 -4.43
CA GLY A 90 4.90 -3.47 -5.47
C GLY A 90 5.02 -2.03 -5.95
N ILE A 91 5.28 -1.84 -7.24
CA ILE A 91 5.46 -0.51 -7.83
C ILE A 91 4.10 0.11 -8.09
N LYS A 92 3.89 1.36 -7.65
CA LYS A 92 2.67 2.10 -7.94
C LYS A 92 2.60 2.36 -9.43
N THR A 93 1.65 1.73 -10.10
CA THR A 93 1.30 2.02 -11.47
C THR A 93 0.31 3.17 -11.45
N ASN A 94 0.69 4.31 -12.04
CA ASN A 94 -0.28 5.37 -12.30
C ASN A 94 -1.38 4.78 -13.19
N PRO A 95 -2.66 5.14 -12.98
CA PRO A 95 -3.66 4.84 -13.99
C PRO A 95 -3.17 5.47 -15.29
N SER A 96 -2.92 4.65 -16.30
CA SER A 96 -2.69 5.15 -17.66
C SER A 96 -3.87 6.07 -17.95
N LYS A 97 -3.58 7.38 -18.06
CA LYS A 97 -4.55 8.33 -18.60
C LYS A 97 -4.81 7.86 -20.02
N ASN A 98 -5.96 7.20 -20.22
CA ASN A 98 -6.55 7.06 -21.55
C ASN A 98 -6.95 8.45 -22.06
#